data_AF-A0A7G5ELA1-F1
#
_entry.id   AF-A0A7G5ELA1-F1
#
_cell.length_a   1.000
_cell.length_b   1.000
_cell.length_c   1.000
_cell.angle_alpha   90.00
_cell.angle_beta   90.00
_cell.angle_gamma   90.00
#
_symmetry.space_group_name_H-M   'P 1'
#
loop_
_entity.id
_entity.type
_entity.pdbx_description
1 polymer ?
#
loop_
_entity_poly.entity_id
_entity_poly.type
_entity_poly.pdbx_seq_one_letter_code
_entity_poly.pdbx_strand_id
1 'polypeptide(L)'
;MAETGNIATMAEMLSSELFSEFFWERTGPMNHNWACVNPDVHEVKTHPSDVVFYYDEPYTQQRTFLQCDLKSYARSSIVLPKLKGALESLAKQVACAEVSEEWQDLYVHKGQTPAIAGLLFIYNHDGEYDKDFNENLRALQSVKLDIPRGSKIVVLGPEDIYWLDNVRYEIVQMRGRRSGSKLPAPQHCKYYYPQLARKKNLQMDKAKSATLEMLTSKLIVLEFVHPESPGKRGLVLFYRGKGESSDEFTYLFDYLRHYQVFEKDVSVEIKMLDASAYAMPKFRKTVQTYIEGLAAGAEDTSLAQRVSEIQFSSIAQVRTRFSQIEIGMDYE
;
A
#
# COMPACT_ATOMS: atom_id res chain seq x y z
N MET A 1 28.93 12.34 -7.23
CA MET A 1 28.83 11.27 -6.20
C MET A 1 27.91 11.69 -5.06
N ALA A 2 28.10 12.85 -4.42
CA ALA A 2 27.19 13.33 -3.37
C ALA A 2 25.74 13.58 -3.85
N GLU A 3 25.55 14.19 -5.02
CA GLU A 3 24.21 14.47 -5.58
C GLU A 3 23.39 13.19 -5.84
N THR A 4 24.03 12.14 -6.37
CA THR A 4 23.39 10.84 -6.60
C THR A 4 23.04 10.13 -5.28
N GLY A 5 23.87 10.31 -4.25
CA GLY A 5 23.59 9.82 -2.89
C GLY A 5 22.37 10.49 -2.29
N ASN A 6 22.31 11.82 -2.31
CA ASN A 6 21.17 12.57 -1.76
C ASN A 6 19.84 12.20 -2.45
N ILE A 7 19.87 11.97 -3.76
CA ILE A 7 18.70 11.52 -4.53
C ILE A 7 18.23 10.12 -4.08
N ALA A 8 19.15 9.19 -3.80
CA ALA A 8 18.82 7.87 -3.28
C ALA A 8 18.22 7.96 -1.86
N THR A 9 18.81 8.79 -0.99
CA THR A 9 18.33 9.03 0.38
C THR A 9 16.87 9.51 0.41
N MET A 10 16.42 10.30 -0.58
CA MET A 10 15.01 10.70 -0.68
C MET A 10 14.06 9.50 -0.79
N ALA A 11 14.39 8.50 -1.62
CA ALA A 11 13.55 7.31 -1.78
C ALA A 11 13.58 6.44 -0.51
N GLU A 12 14.72 6.37 0.18
CA GLU A 12 14.84 5.66 1.46
C GLU A 12 13.97 6.30 2.55
N MET A 13 14.06 7.63 2.74
CA MET A 13 13.24 8.35 3.71
C MET A 13 11.76 8.20 3.40
N LEU A 14 11.36 8.48 2.15
CA LEU A 14 9.96 8.41 1.74
C LEU A 14 9.40 7.00 1.91
N SER A 15 10.12 5.97 1.45
CA SER A 15 9.65 4.58 1.60
C SER A 15 9.52 4.18 3.06
N SER A 16 10.48 4.56 3.92
CA SER A 16 10.41 4.28 5.36
C SER A 16 9.22 4.96 6.03
N GLU A 17 8.99 6.25 5.77
CA GLU A 17 7.84 6.97 6.32
C GLU A 17 6.52 6.42 5.79
N LEU A 18 6.44 6.18 4.48
CA LEU A 18 5.24 5.67 3.81
C LEU A 18 4.84 4.31 4.36
N PHE A 19 5.73 3.33 4.32
CA PHE A 19 5.39 1.95 4.69
C PHE A 19 5.18 1.76 6.20
N SER A 20 5.68 2.68 7.04
CA SER A 20 5.45 2.63 8.49
C SER A 20 3.96 2.73 8.87
N GLU A 21 3.17 3.59 8.21
CA GLU A 21 1.73 3.67 8.45
C GLU A 21 0.96 2.47 7.91
N PHE A 22 1.56 1.72 6.97
CA PHE A 22 1.06 0.44 6.48
C PHE A 22 1.52 -0.76 7.33
N PHE A 23 2.16 -0.49 8.47
CA PHE A 23 2.72 -1.43 9.44
C PHE A 23 3.71 -2.43 8.83
N TRP A 24 4.46 -2.01 7.81
CA TRP A 24 5.61 -2.77 7.38
C TRP A 24 6.80 -2.45 8.26
N GLU A 25 7.61 -3.46 8.51
CA GLU A 25 8.82 -3.34 9.29
C GLU A 25 10.03 -3.66 8.41
N ARG A 26 11.20 -3.12 8.77
CA ARG A 26 12.46 -3.39 8.08
C ARG A 26 13.21 -4.52 8.78
N THR A 27 13.99 -5.28 8.01
CA THR A 27 14.87 -6.34 8.54
C THR A 27 16.22 -6.32 7.83
N GLY A 28 17.25 -6.79 8.53
CA GLY A 28 18.61 -6.93 8.01
C GLY A 28 19.32 -5.61 7.64
N PRO A 29 20.50 -5.71 7.00
CA PRO A 29 21.28 -4.55 6.60
C PRO A 29 20.67 -3.85 5.37
N MET A 30 20.72 -2.52 5.36
CA MET A 30 20.39 -1.67 4.21
C MET A 30 21.61 -1.48 3.30
N ASN A 31 21.35 -1.22 2.02
CA ASN A 31 22.37 -0.93 1.01
C ASN A 31 23.52 -1.95 0.99
N HIS A 32 23.14 -3.23 1.06
CA HIS A 32 24.08 -4.34 1.20
C HIS A 32 24.10 -5.23 -0.05
N ASN A 33 25.31 -5.52 -0.53
CA ASN A 33 25.53 -6.46 -1.62
C ASN A 33 25.83 -7.85 -1.04
N TRP A 34 25.16 -8.86 -1.57
CA TRP A 34 25.34 -10.27 -1.19
C TRP A 34 25.67 -11.12 -2.41
N ALA A 35 26.22 -12.32 -2.21
CA ALA A 35 26.74 -13.15 -3.30
C ALA A 35 25.63 -13.71 -4.19
N CYS A 36 25.83 -13.64 -5.52
CA CYS A 36 24.95 -14.29 -6.47
C CYS A 36 25.13 -15.82 -6.37
N VAL A 37 24.02 -16.56 -6.22
CA VAL A 37 24.02 -18.03 -6.15
C VAL A 37 24.20 -18.67 -7.53
N ASN A 38 23.90 -17.93 -8.60
CA ASN A 38 24.02 -18.41 -9.98
C ASN A 38 24.68 -17.38 -10.92
N PRO A 39 25.98 -17.09 -10.73
CA PRO A 39 26.68 -16.04 -11.47
C PRO A 39 26.78 -16.33 -12.97
N ASP A 40 26.82 -17.60 -13.38
CA ASP A 40 26.91 -18.00 -14.79
C ASP A 40 25.63 -17.68 -15.58
N VAL A 41 24.47 -17.75 -14.92
CA VAL A 41 23.17 -17.41 -15.54
C VAL A 41 22.84 -15.93 -15.38
N HIS A 42 23.14 -15.35 -14.21
CA HIS A 42 22.78 -13.96 -13.92
C HIS A 42 23.77 -12.94 -14.50
N GLU A 43 24.97 -13.39 -14.88
CA GLU A 43 26.08 -12.55 -15.39
C GLU A 43 26.52 -11.46 -14.41
N VAL A 44 26.30 -11.70 -13.10
CA VAL A 44 26.69 -10.81 -12.01
C VAL A 44 27.24 -11.62 -10.85
N LYS A 45 28.22 -11.05 -10.13
CA LYS A 45 28.83 -11.69 -8.95
C LYS A 45 28.02 -11.47 -7.67
N THR A 46 27.33 -10.35 -7.59
CA THR A 46 26.60 -9.93 -6.39
C THR A 46 25.25 -9.33 -6.76
N HIS A 47 24.33 -9.36 -5.81
CA HIS A 47 23.02 -8.73 -5.87
C HIS A 47 22.93 -7.60 -4.85
N PRO A 48 22.44 -6.41 -5.23
CA PRO A 48 22.19 -5.33 -4.29
C PRO A 48 20.87 -5.55 -3.54
N SER A 49 20.80 -5.08 -2.29
CA SER A 49 19.56 -4.90 -1.54
C SER A 49 19.56 -3.52 -0.91
N ASP A 50 18.65 -2.65 -1.35
CA ASP A 50 18.54 -1.31 -0.77
C ASP A 50 17.90 -1.42 0.62
N VAL A 51 16.75 -2.09 0.69
CA VAL A 51 16.04 -2.39 1.94
C VAL A 51 15.17 -3.64 1.79
N VAL A 52 14.99 -4.38 2.89
CA VAL A 52 14.01 -5.46 2.97
C VAL A 52 12.92 -5.09 3.96
N PHE A 53 11.69 -4.97 3.48
CA PHE A 53 10.50 -4.84 4.32
C PHE A 53 9.86 -6.20 4.58
N TYR A 54 9.06 -6.32 5.63
CA TYR A 54 8.28 -7.53 5.86
C TYR A 54 6.91 -7.25 6.49
N TYR A 55 5.99 -8.19 6.29
CA TYR A 55 4.69 -8.26 6.96
C TYR A 55 4.17 -9.71 7.03
N ASP A 56 3.27 -9.98 7.97
CA ASP A 56 2.59 -11.27 8.09
C ASP A 56 1.37 -11.36 7.16
N GLU A 57 1.24 -12.47 6.43
CA GLU A 57 0.12 -12.69 5.50
C GLU A 57 -1.17 -13.06 6.25
N PRO A 58 -2.32 -12.43 5.97
CA PRO A 58 -3.57 -12.73 6.66
C PRO A 58 -4.16 -14.11 6.29
N TYR A 59 -3.93 -14.60 5.07
CA TYR A 59 -4.57 -15.82 4.55
C TYR A 59 -3.66 -17.04 4.45
N THR A 60 -2.41 -16.93 4.90
CA THR A 60 -1.44 -18.02 5.00
C THR A 60 -0.69 -17.89 6.32
N GLN A 61 0.14 -18.87 6.70
CA GLN A 61 1.04 -18.74 7.87
C GLN A 61 2.41 -18.16 7.48
N GLN A 62 2.54 -17.65 6.24
CA GLN A 62 3.79 -17.13 5.74
C GLN A 62 4.01 -15.69 6.19
N ARG A 63 5.29 -15.32 6.24
CA ARG A 63 5.71 -13.93 6.35
C ARG A 63 6.29 -13.51 5.01
N THR A 64 5.76 -12.44 4.45
CA THR A 64 6.26 -11.90 3.19
C THR A 64 7.46 -11.00 3.49
N PHE A 65 8.58 -11.27 2.82
CA PHE A 65 9.80 -10.47 2.82
C PHE A 65 9.95 -9.82 1.44
N LEU A 66 10.03 -8.50 1.43
CA LEU A 66 10.05 -7.68 0.23
C LEU A 66 11.45 -7.17 -0.06
N GLN A 67 12.10 -7.80 -1.04
CA GLN A 67 13.32 -7.28 -1.63
C GLN A 67 12.98 -5.99 -2.38
N CYS A 68 13.42 -4.84 -1.88
CA CYS A 68 13.09 -3.55 -2.48
C CYS A 68 14.27 -2.99 -3.27
N ASP A 69 13.95 -2.54 -4.48
CA ASP A 69 14.82 -1.73 -5.31
C ASP A 69 14.26 -0.30 -5.33
N LEU A 70 14.94 0.61 -4.64
CA LEU A 70 14.51 1.99 -4.44
C LEU A 70 15.14 2.88 -5.49
N LYS A 71 14.29 3.45 -6.33
CA LYS A 71 14.72 4.33 -7.40
C LYS A 71 14.10 5.71 -7.27
N SER A 72 14.95 6.72 -7.32
CA SER A 72 14.55 8.13 -7.36
C SER A 72 14.98 8.73 -8.69
N TYR A 73 14.06 9.37 -9.37
CA TYR A 73 14.25 9.87 -10.73
C TYR A 73 13.69 11.29 -10.89
N ALA A 74 14.26 12.02 -11.84
CA ALA A 74 13.61 13.18 -12.45
C ALA A 74 12.78 12.72 -13.66
N ARG A 75 11.75 13.49 -14.05
CA ARG A 75 10.83 13.20 -15.15
C ARG A 75 11.53 12.79 -16.44
N SER A 76 12.60 13.48 -16.84
CA SER A 76 13.33 13.19 -18.08
C SER A 76 14.23 11.95 -18.02
N SER A 77 14.40 11.35 -16.83
CA SER A 77 15.43 10.34 -16.59
C SER A 77 14.91 8.91 -16.61
N ILE A 78 13.59 8.71 -16.59
CA ILE A 78 12.95 7.40 -16.58
C ILE A 78 12.54 7.00 -18.01
N VAL A 79 13.16 5.94 -18.51
CA VAL A 79 12.95 5.43 -19.88
C VAL A 79 12.78 3.92 -19.84
N LEU A 80 12.03 3.39 -20.80
CA LEU A 80 11.70 1.96 -20.89
C LEU A 80 12.91 1.02 -20.71
N PRO A 81 14.10 1.26 -21.31
CA PRO A 81 15.27 0.39 -21.10
C PRO A 81 15.77 0.36 -19.65
N LYS A 82 15.74 1.50 -18.94
CA LYS A 82 16.15 1.56 -17.53
C LYS A 82 15.16 0.81 -16.64
N LEU A 83 13.87 0.96 -16.91
CA LEU A 83 12.81 0.26 -16.19
C LEU A 83 12.92 -1.26 -16.37
N LYS A 84 13.13 -1.70 -17.62
CA LYS A 84 13.36 -3.10 -17.95
C LYS A 84 14.57 -3.66 -17.21
N GLY A 85 15.71 -2.95 -17.23
CA GLY A 85 16.92 -3.38 -16.54
C GLY A 85 16.76 -3.46 -15.02
N ALA A 86 16.03 -2.53 -14.41
CA ALA A 86 15.71 -2.58 -12.99
C ALA A 86 14.84 -3.80 -12.65
N LEU A 87 13.80 -4.08 -13.44
CA LEU A 87 12.95 -5.26 -13.28
C LEU A 87 13.71 -6.59 -13.45
N GLU A 88 14.56 -6.70 -14.47
CA GLU A 88 15.37 -7.89 -14.70
C GLU A 88 16.38 -8.10 -13.56
N SER A 89 17.00 -7.02 -13.07
CA SER A 89 17.87 -7.07 -11.90
C SER A 89 17.12 -7.56 -10.66
N LEU A 90 15.96 -6.97 -10.36
CA LEU A 90 15.14 -7.35 -9.22
C LEU A 90 14.63 -8.79 -9.31
N ALA A 91 14.29 -9.27 -10.51
CA ALA A 91 13.91 -10.67 -10.72
C ALA A 91 15.04 -11.64 -10.37
N LYS A 92 16.26 -11.36 -10.81
CA LYS A 92 17.45 -12.14 -10.45
C LYS A 92 17.69 -12.13 -8.93
N GLN A 93 17.52 -10.98 -8.28
CA GLN A 93 17.64 -10.87 -6.82
C GLN A 93 16.63 -11.76 -6.09
N VAL A 94 15.34 -11.68 -6.47
CA VAL A 94 14.28 -12.51 -5.87
C VAL A 94 14.57 -14.00 -6.10
N ALA A 95 15.00 -14.38 -7.31
CA ALA A 95 15.34 -15.76 -7.63
C ALA A 95 16.49 -16.30 -6.77
N CYS A 96 17.54 -15.51 -6.56
CA CYS A 96 18.65 -15.92 -5.70
C CYS A 96 18.29 -15.88 -4.21
N ALA A 97 17.44 -14.94 -3.75
CA ALA A 97 17.06 -14.81 -2.35
C ALA A 97 16.34 -16.04 -1.81
N GLU A 98 15.58 -16.75 -2.65
CA GLU A 98 14.91 -18.01 -2.26
C GLU A 98 15.86 -19.16 -1.91
N VAL A 99 17.10 -19.12 -2.39
CA VAL A 99 18.06 -20.22 -2.23
C VAL A 99 19.36 -19.80 -1.55
N SER A 100 19.59 -18.51 -1.39
CA SER A 100 20.80 -17.96 -0.77
C SER A 100 20.74 -18.10 0.76
N GLU A 101 21.63 -18.91 1.32
CA GLU A 101 21.81 -19.03 2.77
C GLU A 101 22.23 -17.69 3.38
N GLU A 102 23.16 -16.97 2.75
CA GLU A 102 23.61 -15.64 3.19
C GLU A 102 22.43 -14.66 3.31
N TRP A 103 21.59 -14.59 2.28
CA TRP A 103 20.44 -13.68 2.29
C TRP A 103 19.43 -14.10 3.37
N GLN A 104 19.13 -15.39 3.48
CA GLN A 104 18.16 -15.86 4.46
C GLN A 104 18.64 -15.62 5.90
N ASP A 105 19.92 -15.83 6.19
CA ASP A 105 20.50 -15.56 7.51
C ASP A 105 20.47 -14.07 7.88
N LEU A 106 20.63 -13.18 6.89
CA LEU A 106 20.61 -11.73 7.11
C LEU A 106 19.19 -11.18 7.31
N TYR A 107 18.21 -11.69 6.58
CA TYR A 107 16.89 -11.04 6.45
C TYR A 107 15.72 -11.84 7.02
N VAL A 108 15.78 -13.18 7.02
CA VAL A 108 14.65 -14.02 7.41
C VAL A 108 14.63 -14.25 8.93
N HIS A 109 13.49 -13.97 9.55
CA HIS A 109 13.29 -14.25 10.97
C HIS A 109 13.23 -15.76 11.25
N LYS A 110 13.99 -16.19 12.27
CA LYS A 110 13.99 -17.59 12.73
C LYS A 110 12.58 -18.10 13.03
N GLY A 111 12.27 -19.29 12.53
CA GLY A 111 10.97 -19.95 12.76
C GLY A 111 9.81 -19.42 11.92
N GLN A 112 10.03 -18.46 11.01
CA GLN A 112 9.03 -18.05 10.04
C GLN A 112 9.16 -18.84 8.74
N THR A 113 8.03 -19.07 8.07
CA THR A 113 8.04 -19.57 6.68
C THR A 113 8.09 -18.37 5.74
N PRO A 114 9.23 -18.12 5.05
CA PRO A 114 9.37 -16.95 4.19
C PRO A 114 8.56 -17.10 2.90
N ALA A 115 7.94 -16.02 2.47
CA ALA A 115 7.49 -15.79 1.11
C ALA A 115 8.27 -14.58 0.58
N ILE A 116 9.09 -14.75 -0.45
CA ILE A 116 9.95 -13.68 -0.95
C ILE A 116 9.28 -13.02 -2.15
N ALA A 117 9.22 -11.69 -2.17
CA ALA A 117 8.70 -10.94 -3.30
C ALA A 117 9.58 -9.71 -3.58
N GLY A 118 9.55 -9.25 -4.82
CA GLY A 118 10.25 -8.04 -5.25
C GLY A 118 9.33 -6.82 -5.23
N LEU A 119 9.87 -5.68 -4.84
CA LEU A 119 9.22 -4.39 -4.94
C LEU A 119 10.14 -3.37 -5.61
N LEU A 120 9.77 -2.93 -6.81
CA LEU A 120 10.43 -1.81 -7.48
C LEU A 120 9.69 -0.52 -7.11
N PHE A 121 10.33 0.34 -6.32
CA PHE A 121 9.77 1.60 -5.84
C PHE A 121 10.35 2.76 -6.64
N ILE A 122 9.51 3.55 -7.32
CA ILE A 122 9.94 4.55 -8.29
C ILE A 122 9.41 5.92 -7.91
N TYR A 123 10.18 6.65 -7.11
CA TYR A 123 9.88 8.00 -6.69
C TYR A 123 10.30 9.03 -7.73
N ASN A 124 9.41 10.00 -7.99
CA ASN A 124 9.78 11.19 -8.75
C ASN A 124 10.12 12.35 -7.80
N HIS A 125 11.40 12.73 -7.75
CA HIS A 125 11.89 13.79 -6.84
C HIS A 125 11.68 15.22 -7.36
N ASP A 126 11.43 15.44 -8.66
CA ASP A 126 11.14 16.78 -9.19
C ASP A 126 9.66 17.19 -9.03
N GLY A 127 8.81 16.23 -8.66
CA GLY A 127 7.38 16.44 -8.40
C GLY A 127 6.55 16.67 -9.66
N GLU A 128 7.09 16.43 -10.86
CA GLU A 128 6.39 16.46 -12.13
C GLU A 128 5.92 15.07 -12.54
N TYR A 129 4.69 14.70 -12.16
CA TYR A 129 4.10 13.42 -12.53
C TYR A 129 4.29 13.08 -14.02
N ASP A 130 4.90 11.91 -14.29
CA ASP A 130 5.19 11.45 -15.64
C ASP A 130 4.06 10.56 -16.16
N LYS A 131 3.23 11.12 -17.04
CA LYS A 131 2.09 10.40 -17.66
C LYS A 131 2.57 9.23 -18.52
N ASP A 132 3.78 9.30 -19.06
CA ASP A 132 4.33 8.27 -19.95
C ASP A 132 4.80 7.04 -19.16
N PHE A 133 4.95 7.18 -17.82
CA PHE A 133 5.34 6.08 -16.95
C PHE A 133 4.39 4.88 -17.05
N ASN A 134 3.08 5.12 -16.99
CA ASN A 134 2.08 4.05 -17.05
C ASN A 134 2.08 3.34 -18.41
N GLU A 135 2.37 4.06 -19.50
CA GLU A 135 2.51 3.46 -20.84
C GLU A 135 3.77 2.60 -20.93
N ASN A 136 4.89 3.11 -20.41
CA ASN A 136 6.14 2.36 -20.31
C ASN A 136 5.96 1.08 -19.48
N LEU A 137 5.28 1.16 -18.33
CA LEU A 137 5.04 0.00 -17.48
C LEU A 137 4.14 -1.04 -18.17
N ARG A 138 3.11 -0.61 -18.91
CA ARG A 138 2.26 -1.52 -19.71
C ARG A 138 3.05 -2.25 -20.77
N ALA A 139 3.99 -1.58 -21.44
CA ALA A 139 4.84 -2.22 -22.44
C ALA A 139 5.71 -3.36 -21.84
N LEU A 140 6.06 -3.25 -20.55
CA LEU A 140 6.87 -4.24 -19.84
C LEU A 140 6.10 -5.47 -19.36
N GLN A 141 4.77 -5.47 -19.39
CA GLN A 141 3.96 -6.64 -18.98
C GLN A 141 4.25 -7.89 -19.83
N SER A 142 4.79 -7.71 -21.03
CA SER A 142 5.20 -8.78 -21.95
C SER A 142 6.62 -9.31 -21.70
N VAL A 143 7.39 -8.66 -20.82
CA VAL A 143 8.77 -9.07 -20.51
C VAL A 143 8.70 -10.37 -19.72
N LYS A 144 9.38 -11.40 -20.24
CA LYS A 144 9.54 -12.68 -19.54
C LYS A 144 10.58 -12.49 -18.44
N LEU A 145 10.12 -12.38 -17.21
CA LEU A 145 10.97 -12.36 -16.03
C LEU A 145 11.13 -13.79 -15.51
N ASP A 146 12.37 -14.19 -15.24
CA ASP A 146 12.66 -15.46 -14.58
C ASP A 146 12.52 -15.25 -13.07
N ILE A 147 11.32 -15.51 -12.56
CA ILE A 147 11.01 -15.45 -11.13
C ILE A 147 10.56 -16.83 -10.63
N PRO A 148 10.88 -17.19 -9.38
CA PRO A 148 10.47 -18.47 -8.85
C PRO A 148 8.96 -18.63 -8.80
N ARG A 149 8.51 -19.89 -8.80
CA ARG A 149 7.09 -20.22 -8.80
C ARG A 149 6.44 -19.79 -7.49
N GLY A 150 5.44 -18.91 -7.60
CA GLY A 150 4.68 -18.41 -6.44
C GLY A 150 5.17 -17.07 -5.91
N SER A 151 6.35 -16.64 -6.36
CA SER A 151 6.89 -15.32 -6.07
C SER A 151 6.32 -14.27 -7.03
N LYS A 152 6.42 -13.00 -6.63
CA LYS A 152 5.84 -11.87 -7.37
C LYS A 152 6.79 -10.68 -7.34
N ILE A 153 6.73 -9.87 -8.40
CA ILE A 153 7.35 -8.55 -8.43
C ILE A 153 6.24 -7.52 -8.60
N VAL A 154 6.25 -6.52 -7.73
CA VAL A 154 5.34 -5.39 -7.77
C VAL A 154 6.13 -4.13 -8.13
N VAL A 155 5.54 -3.28 -8.95
CA VAL A 155 6.08 -1.96 -9.26
C VAL A 155 5.15 -0.93 -8.65
N LEU A 156 5.69 -0.04 -7.82
CA LEU A 156 4.99 1.16 -7.36
C LEU A 156 5.57 2.35 -8.10
N GLY A 157 4.80 2.86 -9.06
CA GLY A 157 5.16 4.03 -9.84
C GLY A 157 4.92 5.33 -9.09
N PRO A 158 5.25 6.48 -9.72
CA PRO A 158 5.01 7.80 -9.13
C PRO A 158 3.55 8.04 -8.74
N GLU A 159 2.58 7.49 -9.48
CA GLU A 159 1.15 7.63 -9.16
C GLU A 159 0.78 6.86 -7.89
N ASP A 160 1.31 5.64 -7.77
CA ASP A 160 1.03 4.75 -6.66
C ASP A 160 1.65 5.31 -5.38
N ILE A 161 2.89 5.79 -5.48
CA ILE A 161 3.57 6.46 -4.37
C ILE A 161 2.81 7.72 -3.97
N TYR A 162 2.41 8.57 -4.93
CA TYR A 162 1.61 9.76 -4.63
C TYR A 162 0.28 9.42 -3.93
N TRP A 163 -0.44 8.39 -4.40
CA TRP A 163 -1.66 7.90 -3.77
C TRP A 163 -1.41 7.41 -2.34
N LEU A 164 -0.46 6.50 -2.16
CA LEU A 164 -0.15 5.89 -0.87
C LEU A 164 0.39 6.91 0.14
N ASP A 165 1.17 7.89 -0.32
CA ASP A 165 1.71 8.97 0.49
C ASP A 165 0.60 9.90 1.02
N ASN A 166 -0.43 10.16 0.21
CA ASN A 166 -1.61 10.92 0.64
C ASN A 166 -2.49 10.13 1.61
N VAL A 167 -2.62 8.81 1.42
CA VAL A 167 -3.30 7.93 2.39
C VAL A 167 -2.56 7.96 3.73
N ARG A 168 -1.22 7.80 3.73
CA ARG A 168 -0.37 7.95 4.91
C ARG A 168 -0.60 9.30 5.60
N TYR A 169 -0.55 10.40 4.84
CA TYR A 169 -0.73 11.73 5.42
C TYR A 169 -2.11 11.90 6.06
N GLU A 170 -3.17 11.42 5.41
CA GLU A 170 -4.51 11.49 6.00
C GLU A 170 -4.62 10.64 7.27
N ILE A 171 -4.02 9.45 7.33
CA ILE A 171 -3.97 8.63 8.55
C ILE A 171 -3.32 9.42 9.69
N VAL A 172 -2.17 10.05 9.43
CA VAL A 172 -1.45 10.88 10.41
C VAL A 172 -2.32 12.06 10.86
N GLN A 173 -2.97 12.76 9.93
CA GLN A 173 -3.86 13.87 10.24
C GLN A 173 -5.07 13.42 11.09
N MET A 174 -5.71 12.30 10.75
CA MET A 174 -6.84 11.76 11.50
C MET A 174 -6.47 11.42 12.96
N ARG A 175 -5.23 11.00 13.23
CA ARG A 175 -4.75 10.80 14.61
C ARG A 175 -4.58 12.14 15.36
N GLY A 176 -4.15 13.19 14.66
CA GLY A 176 -3.87 14.52 15.22
C GLY A 176 -5.04 15.49 15.30
N ARG A 177 -6.16 15.22 14.64
CA ARG A 177 -7.32 16.14 14.60
C ARG A 177 -7.94 16.36 15.98
N ARG A 178 -8.33 17.63 16.23
CA ARG A 178 -9.05 18.04 17.45
C ARG A 178 -10.56 17.82 17.36
N SER A 179 -11.11 17.71 16.15
CA SER A 179 -12.54 17.52 15.88
C SER A 179 -12.74 16.47 14.78
N GLY A 180 -13.87 15.75 14.83
CA GLY A 180 -14.20 14.65 13.92
C GLY A 180 -13.70 13.28 14.40
N SER A 181 -13.79 12.28 13.51
CA SER A 181 -13.33 10.90 13.78
C SER A 181 -11.82 10.87 14.01
N LYS A 182 -11.42 10.59 15.25
CA LYS A 182 -10.02 10.51 15.66
C LYS A 182 -9.54 9.06 15.59
N LEU A 183 -8.53 8.80 14.75
CA LEU A 183 -7.86 7.50 14.76
C LEU A 183 -7.07 7.32 16.06
N PRO A 184 -7.14 6.14 16.71
CA PRO A 184 -6.35 5.85 17.88
C PRO A 184 -4.87 5.60 17.52
N ALA A 185 -4.05 5.33 18.54
CA ALA A 185 -2.65 4.96 18.36
C ALA A 185 -2.50 3.63 17.58
N PRO A 186 -1.37 3.40 16.88
CA PRO A 186 -1.24 2.33 15.88
C PRO A 186 -1.57 0.92 16.41
N GLN A 187 -1.28 0.66 17.68
CA GLN A 187 -1.57 -0.62 18.32
C GLN A 187 -3.06 -1.00 18.37
N HIS A 188 -3.95 -0.01 18.22
CA HIS A 188 -5.41 -0.18 18.17
C HIS A 188 -5.95 -0.21 16.73
N CYS A 189 -5.07 -0.22 15.74
CA CYS A 189 -5.41 -0.24 14.32
C CYS A 189 -4.89 -1.53 13.67
N LYS A 190 -5.56 -1.96 12.59
CA LYS A 190 -5.11 -3.02 11.70
C LYS A 190 -5.75 -2.85 10.32
N TYR A 191 -5.09 -3.31 9.28
CA TYR A 191 -5.70 -3.38 7.96
C TYR A 191 -6.73 -4.51 7.91
N TYR A 192 -7.88 -4.22 7.32
CA TYR A 192 -9.05 -5.10 7.37
C TYR A 192 -8.99 -6.17 6.29
N TYR A 193 -9.04 -7.43 6.74
CA TYR A 193 -9.02 -8.61 5.89
C TYR A 193 -10.25 -9.48 6.15
N PRO A 194 -11.28 -9.41 5.28
CA PRO A 194 -12.50 -10.16 5.50
C PRO A 194 -12.30 -11.67 5.35
N GLN A 195 -13.23 -12.44 5.89
CA GLN A 195 -13.25 -13.88 5.67
C GLN A 195 -13.69 -14.18 4.23
N LEU A 196 -12.78 -14.71 3.41
CA LEU A 196 -13.12 -15.06 2.03
C LEU A 196 -13.84 -16.41 1.97
N ALA A 197 -14.58 -16.64 0.88
CA ALA A 197 -15.31 -17.88 0.66
C ALA A 197 -14.37 -19.10 0.58
N ARG A 198 -13.22 -18.96 -0.10
CA ARG A 198 -12.26 -20.05 -0.33
C ARG A 198 -11.03 -20.04 0.60
N LYS A 199 -10.69 -18.88 1.18
CA LYS A 199 -9.54 -18.71 2.07
C LYS A 199 -10.00 -18.00 3.34
N LYS A 200 -9.76 -18.62 4.49
CA LYS A 200 -10.05 -17.98 5.78
C LYS A 200 -8.87 -17.13 6.21
N ASN A 201 -9.16 -16.01 6.85
CA ASN A 201 -8.12 -15.23 7.52
C ASN A 201 -7.65 -16.06 8.73
N LEU A 202 -6.39 -16.49 8.67
CA LEU A 202 -5.77 -17.40 9.64
C LEU A 202 -4.99 -16.65 10.73
N GLN A 203 -4.68 -15.37 10.51
CA GLN A 203 -3.78 -14.59 11.35
C GLN A 203 -4.43 -13.28 11.85
N MET A 204 -5.71 -13.31 12.26
CA MET A 204 -6.51 -12.11 12.59
C MET A 204 -5.89 -11.15 13.63
N ASP A 205 -5.06 -11.68 14.53
CA ASP A 205 -4.37 -10.90 15.58
C ASP A 205 -2.92 -10.52 15.19
N LYS A 206 -2.30 -11.28 14.29
CA LYS A 206 -0.89 -11.16 13.90
C LYS A 206 -0.71 -10.37 12.60
N ALA A 207 -1.49 -10.67 11.56
CA ALA A 207 -1.47 -9.99 10.28
C ALA A 207 -2.24 -8.66 10.34
N LYS A 208 -1.60 -7.66 10.95
CA LYS A 208 -2.16 -6.30 11.07
C LYS A 208 -1.81 -5.40 9.89
N SER A 209 -0.72 -5.69 9.18
CA SER A 209 -0.15 -4.83 8.15
C SER A 209 -0.88 -4.92 6.81
N ALA A 210 -0.72 -3.89 5.97
CA ALA A 210 -1.29 -3.90 4.63
C ALA A 210 -0.48 -4.80 3.67
N THR A 211 -1.05 -5.88 3.15
CA THR A 211 -0.47 -6.69 2.07
C THR A 211 -0.21 -5.89 0.79
N LEU A 212 0.74 -6.33 -0.04
CA LEU A 212 0.97 -5.77 -1.39
C LEU A 212 -0.30 -5.70 -2.25
N GLU A 213 -1.14 -6.73 -2.20
CA GLU A 213 -2.42 -6.80 -2.91
C GLU A 213 -3.33 -5.66 -2.51
N MET A 214 -3.41 -5.34 -1.22
CA MET A 214 -4.20 -4.22 -0.72
C MET A 214 -3.64 -2.88 -1.22
N LEU A 215 -2.32 -2.66 -1.11
CA LEU A 215 -1.68 -1.39 -1.52
C LEU A 215 -1.78 -1.12 -3.02
N THR A 216 -1.80 -2.18 -3.84
CA THR A 216 -1.97 -2.09 -5.29
C THR A 216 -3.44 -2.10 -5.72
N SER A 217 -4.38 -2.33 -4.79
CA SER A 217 -5.81 -2.32 -5.09
C SER A 217 -6.38 -0.91 -5.12
N LYS A 218 -7.65 -0.80 -5.56
CA LYS A 218 -8.41 0.46 -5.47
C LYS A 218 -8.93 0.76 -4.06
N LEU A 219 -8.84 -0.17 -3.11
CA LEU A 219 -9.49 -0.03 -1.81
C LEU A 219 -8.55 -0.48 -0.69
N ILE A 220 -8.10 0.48 0.11
CA ILE A 220 -7.37 0.23 1.35
C ILE A 220 -8.35 0.42 2.50
N VAL A 221 -8.44 -0.59 3.38
CA VAL A 221 -9.39 -0.55 4.49
C VAL A 221 -8.63 -0.65 5.80
N LEU A 222 -8.71 0.40 6.61
CA LEU A 222 -8.12 0.46 7.94
C LEU A 222 -9.22 0.27 8.98
N GLU A 223 -9.13 -0.78 9.79
CA GLU A 223 -9.98 -1.01 10.95
C GLU A 223 -9.30 -0.49 12.21
N PHE A 224 -10.07 0.10 13.12
CA PHE A 224 -9.59 0.52 14.42
C PHE A 224 -10.63 0.29 15.51
N VAL A 225 -10.15 0.10 16.75
CA VAL A 225 -11.01 -0.02 17.94
C VAL A 225 -10.86 1.20 18.82
N HIS A 226 -11.95 1.66 19.43
CA HIS A 226 -11.90 2.79 20.35
C HIS A 226 -11.45 2.35 21.74
N PRO A 227 -10.28 2.79 22.24
CA PRO A 227 -9.81 2.39 23.57
C PRO A 227 -10.75 2.85 24.70
N GLU A 228 -11.39 4.00 24.49
CA GLU A 228 -12.34 4.61 25.44
C GLU A 228 -13.76 4.05 25.32
N SER A 229 -14.04 3.20 24.34
CA SER A 229 -15.37 2.61 24.12
C SER A 229 -15.26 1.17 23.65
N PRO A 230 -14.99 0.23 24.58
CA PRO A 230 -14.87 -1.20 24.27
C PRO A 230 -16.10 -1.71 23.52
N GLY A 231 -15.87 -2.48 22.45
CA GLY A 231 -16.93 -2.99 21.57
C GLY A 231 -17.25 -2.09 20.38
N LYS A 232 -16.86 -0.80 20.41
CA LYS A 232 -16.96 0.08 19.23
C LYS A 232 -15.71 -0.04 18.37
N ARG A 233 -15.94 -0.26 17.08
CA ARG A 233 -14.90 -0.24 16.05
C ARG A 233 -15.26 0.75 14.94
N GLY A 234 -14.28 1.11 14.15
CA GLY A 234 -14.47 1.92 12.96
C GLY A 234 -13.68 1.37 11.79
N LEU A 235 -14.15 1.66 10.59
CA LEU A 235 -13.44 1.40 9.34
C LEU A 235 -13.27 2.68 8.55
N VAL A 236 -12.06 2.90 8.07
CA VAL A 236 -11.74 3.95 7.10
C VAL A 236 -11.42 3.28 5.76
N LEU A 237 -12.24 3.55 4.76
CA LEU A 237 -12.10 3.05 3.41
C LEU A 237 -11.45 4.14 2.56
N PHE A 238 -10.16 3.99 2.27
CA PHE A 238 -9.45 4.82 1.31
C PHE A 238 -9.65 4.23 -0.10
N TYR A 239 -10.48 4.90 -0.90
CA TYR A 239 -10.84 4.44 -2.23
C TYR A 239 -10.15 5.27 -3.31
N ARG A 240 -9.41 4.59 -4.19
CA ARG A 240 -8.70 5.17 -5.34
C ARG A 240 -9.63 5.30 -6.55
N GLY A 241 -10.68 6.10 -6.36
CA GLY A 241 -11.61 6.52 -7.39
C GLY A 241 -11.98 7.99 -7.20
N LYS A 242 -12.76 8.54 -8.14
CA LYS A 242 -13.10 9.96 -8.15
C LYS A 242 -14.53 10.24 -7.69
N GLY A 243 -15.35 9.20 -7.50
CA GLY A 243 -16.77 9.36 -7.19
C GLY A 243 -17.53 10.05 -8.32
N GLU A 244 -17.12 9.81 -9.56
CA GLU A 244 -17.75 10.35 -10.77
C GLU A 244 -18.99 9.53 -11.17
N SER A 245 -19.09 8.27 -10.72
CA SER A 245 -20.27 7.42 -10.91
C SER A 245 -20.94 7.04 -9.58
N SER A 246 -22.25 6.88 -9.59
CA SER A 246 -22.99 6.26 -8.48
C SER A 246 -22.57 4.81 -8.27
N ASP A 247 -22.17 4.10 -9.34
CA ASP A 247 -21.73 2.71 -9.25
C ASP A 247 -20.50 2.53 -8.37
N GLU A 248 -19.63 3.55 -8.28
CA GLU A 248 -18.47 3.53 -7.38
C GLU A 248 -18.91 3.42 -5.91
N PHE A 249 -19.93 4.18 -5.52
CA PHE A 249 -20.45 4.15 -4.15
C PHE A 249 -21.27 2.89 -3.88
N THR A 250 -22.11 2.47 -4.83
CA THR A 250 -22.85 1.20 -4.75
C THR A 250 -21.89 0.02 -4.55
N TYR A 251 -20.78 -0.02 -5.29
CA TYR A 251 -19.74 -1.03 -5.12
C TYR A 251 -19.18 -1.05 -3.68
N LEU A 252 -18.93 0.11 -3.09
CA LEU A 252 -18.45 0.21 -1.69
C LEU A 252 -19.51 -0.25 -0.69
N PHE A 253 -20.78 0.09 -0.90
CA PHE A 253 -21.88 -0.36 -0.04
C PHE A 253 -22.08 -1.87 -0.13
N ASP A 254 -22.02 -2.44 -1.33
CA ASP A 254 -22.12 -3.87 -1.54
C ASP A 254 -20.91 -4.62 -0.97
N TYR A 255 -19.70 -4.04 -1.05
CA TYR A 255 -18.52 -4.57 -0.37
C TYR A 255 -18.75 -4.67 1.14
N LEU A 256 -19.21 -3.58 1.78
CA LEU A 256 -19.50 -3.55 3.21
C LEU A 256 -20.61 -4.53 3.59
N ARG A 257 -21.67 -4.62 2.78
CA ARG A 257 -22.78 -5.55 2.97
C ARG A 257 -22.34 -7.01 2.86
N HIS A 258 -21.57 -7.32 1.81
CA HIS A 258 -21.12 -8.68 1.51
C HIS A 258 -20.30 -9.26 2.67
N TYR A 259 -19.45 -8.43 3.30
CA TYR A 259 -18.64 -8.83 4.45
C TYR A 259 -19.29 -8.52 5.80
N GLN A 260 -20.59 -8.23 5.82
CA GLN A 260 -21.40 -8.01 7.02
C GLN A 260 -20.83 -6.92 7.96
N VAL A 261 -20.22 -5.89 7.38
CA VAL A 261 -19.59 -4.78 8.12
C VAL A 261 -20.62 -3.83 8.72
N PHE A 262 -21.84 -3.82 8.18
CA PHE A 262 -22.98 -3.08 8.73
C PHE A 262 -23.44 -3.71 10.04
N GLU A 263 -22.70 -3.56 11.13
CA GLU A 263 -23.05 -3.91 12.51
C GLU A 263 -23.32 -2.63 13.32
N LYS A 264 -24.01 -2.73 14.47
CA LYS A 264 -24.48 -1.55 15.22
C LYS A 264 -23.36 -0.68 15.80
N ASP A 265 -22.21 -1.28 16.10
CA ASP A 265 -21.10 -0.62 16.79
C ASP A 265 -19.91 -0.35 15.85
N VAL A 266 -20.20 -0.20 14.55
CA VAL A 266 -19.21 -0.01 13.49
C VAL A 266 -19.43 1.32 12.79
N SER A 267 -18.53 2.27 13.01
CA SER A 267 -18.50 3.50 12.22
C SER A 267 -17.79 3.27 10.88
N VAL A 268 -18.28 3.87 9.81
CA VAL A 268 -17.68 3.73 8.47
C VAL A 268 -17.44 5.11 7.87
N GLU A 269 -16.21 5.37 7.46
CA GLU A 269 -15.82 6.58 6.75
C GLU A 269 -15.15 6.22 5.42
N ILE A 270 -15.65 6.80 4.32
CA ILE A 270 -15.08 6.66 2.98
C ILE A 270 -14.29 7.92 2.65
N LYS A 271 -13.06 7.73 2.20
CA LYS A 271 -12.13 8.79 1.81
C LYS A 271 -11.63 8.60 0.40
N MET A 272 -11.65 9.68 -0.38
CA MET A 272 -11.15 9.69 -1.76
C MET A 272 -10.15 10.83 -1.97
N LEU A 273 -9.03 10.52 -2.62
CA LEU A 273 -8.11 11.54 -3.13
C LEU A 273 -8.63 12.02 -4.49
N ASP A 274 -8.45 13.31 -4.78
CA ASP A 274 -8.84 13.91 -6.06
C ASP A 274 -10.32 13.66 -6.43
N ALA A 275 -11.18 13.63 -5.40
CA ALA A 275 -12.61 13.43 -5.60
C ALA A 275 -13.20 14.54 -6.49
N SER A 276 -14.08 14.15 -7.41
CA SER A 276 -14.81 15.07 -8.27
C SER A 276 -15.57 16.09 -7.43
N ALA A 277 -15.75 17.31 -7.96
CA ALA A 277 -16.58 18.34 -7.35
C ALA A 277 -18.03 17.86 -7.09
N TYR A 278 -18.49 16.85 -7.84
CA TYR A 278 -19.82 16.25 -7.68
C TYR A 278 -19.83 14.97 -6.84
N ALA A 279 -18.71 14.53 -6.29
CA ALA A 279 -18.61 13.28 -5.53
C ALA A 279 -19.55 13.27 -4.31
N MET A 280 -19.57 14.35 -3.52
CA MET A 280 -20.45 14.45 -2.34
C MET A 280 -21.96 14.46 -2.70
N PRO A 281 -22.43 15.29 -3.66
CA PRO A 281 -23.82 15.18 -4.14
C PRO A 281 -24.17 13.79 -4.68
N LYS A 282 -23.27 13.15 -5.45
CA LYS A 282 -23.46 11.78 -5.97
C LYS A 282 -23.51 10.74 -4.85
N PHE A 283 -22.64 10.85 -3.85
CA PHE A 283 -22.65 9.99 -2.67
C PHE A 283 -24.02 10.04 -1.98
N ARG A 284 -24.51 11.24 -1.65
CA ARG A 284 -25.81 11.43 -1.00
C ARG A 284 -26.97 10.88 -1.82
N LYS A 285 -26.97 11.15 -3.13
CA LYS A 285 -27.97 10.60 -4.04
C LYS A 285 -27.92 9.07 -4.06
N THR A 286 -26.71 8.50 -4.07
CA THR A 286 -26.52 7.05 -4.12
C THR A 286 -26.98 6.38 -2.83
N VAL A 287 -26.69 6.96 -1.66
CA VAL A 287 -27.23 6.51 -0.36
C VAL A 287 -28.75 6.41 -0.42
N GLN A 288 -29.42 7.47 -0.88
CA GLN A 288 -30.88 7.50 -1.01
C GLN A 288 -31.38 6.39 -1.95
N THR A 289 -30.86 6.32 -3.17
CA THR A 289 -31.31 5.33 -4.17
C THR A 289 -30.99 3.89 -3.75
N TYR A 290 -29.89 3.68 -3.00
CA TYR A 290 -29.52 2.37 -2.49
C TYR A 290 -30.53 1.89 -1.45
N ILE A 291 -30.96 2.78 -0.54
CA ILE A 291 -31.96 2.49 0.49
C ILE A 291 -33.34 2.21 -0.14
N GLU A 292 -33.78 3.06 -1.07
CA GLU A 292 -35.05 2.88 -1.80
C GLU A 292 -35.11 1.54 -2.55
N GLY A 293 -33.96 1.05 -3.03
CA GLY A 293 -33.84 -0.22 -3.76
C GLY A 293 -33.85 -1.50 -2.92
N LEU A 294 -33.78 -1.42 -1.57
CA LEU A 294 -33.68 -2.61 -0.71
C LEU A 294 -34.99 -3.42 -0.62
N ALA A 295 -36.13 -2.75 -0.44
CA ALA A 295 -37.51 -3.26 -0.48
C ALA A 295 -38.52 -2.15 -0.09
N ALA A 296 -39.81 -2.33 -0.38
CA ALA A 296 -40.85 -1.44 0.13
C ALA A 296 -40.87 -1.45 1.68
N GLY A 297 -40.78 -0.27 2.31
CA GLY A 297 -40.66 -0.12 3.76
C GLY A 297 -39.25 -0.34 4.33
N ALA A 298 -38.22 -0.42 3.48
CA ALA A 298 -36.84 -0.63 3.93
C ALA A 298 -36.21 0.60 4.60
N GLU A 299 -36.82 1.79 4.49
CA GLU A 299 -36.32 3.04 5.08
C GLU A 299 -36.17 2.95 6.60
N ASP A 300 -37.05 2.20 7.28
CA ASP A 300 -37.01 1.99 8.74
C ASP A 300 -36.12 0.81 9.17
N THR A 301 -35.38 0.19 8.24
CA THR A 301 -34.53 -0.94 8.58
C THR A 301 -33.22 -0.50 9.20
N SER A 302 -32.68 -1.35 10.10
CA SER A 302 -31.33 -1.14 10.65
C SER A 302 -30.24 -1.04 9.59
N LEU A 303 -30.42 -1.67 8.42
CA LEU A 303 -29.50 -1.56 7.29
C LEU A 303 -29.56 -0.16 6.66
N ALA A 304 -30.76 0.37 6.41
CA ALA A 304 -30.92 1.71 5.85
C ALA A 304 -30.34 2.80 6.76
N GLN A 305 -30.56 2.67 8.07
CA GLN A 305 -29.95 3.56 9.05
C GLN A 305 -28.41 3.50 8.97
N ARG A 306 -27.82 2.30 8.95
CA ARG A 306 -26.36 2.12 8.87
C ARG A 306 -25.76 2.67 7.58
N VAL A 307 -26.44 2.49 6.44
CA VAL A 307 -25.98 3.07 5.16
C VAL A 307 -26.04 4.61 5.20
N SER A 308 -27.05 5.17 5.84
CA SER A 308 -27.19 6.62 6.02
C SER A 308 -26.13 7.23 6.96
N GLU A 309 -25.61 6.43 7.89
CA GLU A 309 -24.57 6.83 8.85
C GLU A 309 -23.15 6.79 8.24
N ILE A 310 -22.95 6.22 7.05
CA ILE A 310 -21.66 6.22 6.36
C ILE A 310 -21.23 7.66 6.09
N GLN A 311 -20.01 7.99 6.52
CA GLN A 311 -19.42 9.29 6.27
C GLN A 311 -18.61 9.27 4.98
N PHE A 312 -18.62 10.39 4.24
CA PHE A 312 -17.79 10.58 3.06
C PHE A 312 -17.02 11.88 3.18
N SER A 313 -15.72 11.87 2.87
CA SER A 313 -14.90 13.07 2.80
C SER A 313 -13.80 12.95 1.75
N SER A 314 -13.35 14.09 1.22
CA SER A 314 -12.19 14.15 0.34
C SER A 314 -10.90 14.26 1.16
N ILE A 315 -9.82 13.63 0.68
CA ILE A 315 -8.48 13.76 1.24
C ILE A 315 -7.86 15.07 0.76
N ALA A 316 -7.19 15.79 1.67
CA ALA A 316 -6.41 16.96 1.29
C ALA A 316 -5.17 16.51 0.50
N GLN A 317 -4.99 17.08 -0.70
CA GLN A 317 -3.83 16.77 -1.53
C GLN A 317 -2.56 17.36 -0.94
N VAL A 318 -1.58 16.48 -0.68
CA VAL A 318 -0.23 16.82 -0.24
C VAL A 318 0.77 16.25 -1.24
N ARG A 319 1.83 17.02 -1.52
CA ARG A 319 2.97 16.57 -2.31
C ARG A 319 4.23 16.67 -1.47
N THR A 320 4.81 15.53 -1.13
CA THR A 320 6.08 15.46 -0.42
C THR A 320 7.22 15.87 -1.35
N ARG A 321 8.03 16.82 -0.90
CA ARG A 321 9.24 17.30 -1.58
C ARG A 321 10.37 17.37 -0.57
N PHE A 322 11.56 16.98 -0.99
CA PHE A 322 12.75 17.00 -0.16
C PHE A 322 13.73 18.08 -0.63
N SER A 323 14.40 18.73 0.31
CA SER A 323 15.53 19.61 0.00
C SER A 323 16.80 18.78 -0.14
N GLN A 324 17.43 18.81 -1.32
CA GLN A 324 18.73 18.18 -1.52
C GLN A 324 19.82 18.77 -0.62
N ILE A 325 19.68 20.05 -0.24
CA ILE A 325 20.63 20.74 0.63
C ILE A 325 20.48 20.20 2.06
N GLU A 326 19.25 20.09 2.58
CA GLU A 326 19.02 19.60 3.94
C GLU A 326 19.48 18.15 4.08
N ILE A 327 19.15 17.28 3.12
CA ILE A 327 19.66 15.90 3.09
C ILE A 327 21.19 15.87 3.06
N GLY A 328 21.80 16.79 2.31
CA GLY A 328 23.25 16.93 2.24
C GLY A 328 23.88 17.56 3.48
N MET A 329 23.10 17.92 4.50
CA MET A 329 23.60 18.43 5.79
C MET A 329 23.52 17.39 6.91
N ASP A 330 22.74 16.30 6.74
CA ASP A 330 22.59 15.20 7.70
C ASP A 330 23.81 14.24 7.77
N TYR A 331 25.01 14.74 7.47
CA TYR A 331 26.26 14.00 7.69
C TYR A 331 26.62 14.01 9.19
N GLU A 332 26.16 13.01 9.94
CA GLU A 332 26.79 12.58 11.20
C GLU A 332 27.52 11.23 11.04
#